data_AF-D1BKG7-F1
#
_entry.id   AF-D1BKG7-F1
#
_cell.length_a   1.000
_cell.length_b   1.000
_cell.length_c   1.000
_cell.angle_alpha   90.00
_cell.angle_beta   90.00
_cell.angle_gamma   90.00
#
_symmetry.space_group_name_H-M   'P 1'
#
loop_
_entity.id
_entity.type
_entity.pdbx_description
1 polymer ?
#
loop_
_entity_poly.entity_id
_entity_poly.type
_entity_poly.pdbx_seq_one_letter_code
_entity_poly.pdbx_strand_id
1 'polypeptide(L)'
;MRNSRTLALATAALLAAAALTACGSDDASEEATATTTPSEAVPTGDADSSGLPDGVAAGLPEGVEAPQDAAAGAGWTEDGTGLWVVTFGSSTNPTVATLESADAGTVTLALAPVVPDGPGTMDYVPTTTVLDLPEEVDSGAPVEVVLGDLGSVMVTGPGAPAWVVPDGS
;
A
#
# COMPACT_ATOMS: atom_id res chain seq x y z
N MET A 1 -5.75 48.35 -17.66
CA MET A 1 -7.14 47.82 -17.75
C MET A 1 -7.44 47.16 -16.41
N ARG A 2 -8.36 47.74 -15.64
CA ARG A 2 -8.83 47.20 -14.34
C ARG A 2 -9.96 46.21 -14.63
N ASN A 3 -9.98 45.07 -13.93
CA ASN A 3 -11.16 44.64 -13.18
C ASN A 3 -10.86 43.43 -12.29
N SER A 4 -10.75 43.71 -11.00
CA SER A 4 -11.02 42.80 -9.90
C SER A 4 -12.46 42.28 -9.96
N ARG A 5 -12.71 41.10 -9.40
CA ARG A 5 -13.97 40.74 -8.72
C ARG A 5 -13.77 39.52 -7.82
N THR A 6 -13.47 39.81 -6.56
CA THR A 6 -13.74 38.98 -5.39
C THR A 6 -15.26 38.76 -5.28
N LEU A 7 -15.68 37.52 -5.05
CA LEU A 7 -17.00 37.20 -4.53
C LEU A 7 -16.84 36.35 -3.27
N ALA A 8 -17.21 36.96 -2.14
CA ALA A 8 -17.56 36.27 -0.91
C ALA A 8 -19.08 36.04 -0.89
N LEU A 9 -19.53 35.02 -0.14
CA LEU A 9 -20.83 34.82 0.55
C LEU A 9 -21.11 33.31 0.58
N ALA A 10 -21.73 32.67 1.56
CA ALA A 10 -22.00 32.89 2.99
C ALA A 10 -22.80 31.63 3.45
N THR A 11 -22.51 31.12 4.64
CA THR A 11 -23.39 30.42 5.63
C THR A 11 -24.65 29.66 5.19
N ALA A 12 -24.79 28.42 5.66
CA ALA A 12 -25.91 28.01 6.54
C ALA A 12 -25.67 26.62 7.18
N ALA A 13 -25.76 26.57 8.50
CA ALA A 13 -25.87 25.36 9.30
C ALA A 13 -27.34 24.88 9.32
N LEU A 14 -27.58 23.57 9.37
CA LEU A 14 -28.87 23.02 9.81
C LEU A 14 -28.70 21.70 10.59
N LEU A 15 -29.27 21.67 11.80
CA LEU A 15 -29.40 20.55 12.73
C LEU A 15 -30.38 19.48 12.21
N ALA A 16 -30.21 18.22 12.65
CA ALA A 16 -31.33 17.41 13.19
C ALA A 16 -30.82 16.14 13.90
N ALA A 17 -31.15 16.02 15.18
CA ALA A 17 -31.09 14.78 15.96
C ALA A 17 -32.43 14.04 15.85
N ALA A 18 -32.41 12.71 15.73
CA ALA A 18 -33.58 11.86 15.96
C ALA A 18 -33.13 10.51 16.54
N ALA A 19 -33.49 10.29 17.81
CA ALA A 19 -33.47 8.99 18.46
C ALA A 19 -34.86 8.34 18.29
N LEU A 20 -34.91 7.05 17.94
CA LEU A 20 -36.11 6.23 18.02
C LEU A 20 -35.75 4.81 18.49
N THR A 21 -36.31 4.49 19.65
CA THR A 21 -36.31 3.20 20.34
C THR A 21 -37.28 2.23 19.67
N ALA A 22 -36.90 0.96 19.49
CA ALA A 22 -37.85 -0.14 19.31
C ALA A 22 -37.33 -1.40 20.02
N CYS A 23 -38.20 -1.97 20.87
CA CYS A 23 -38.02 -3.20 21.63
C CYS A 23 -38.98 -4.25 21.07
N GLY A 24 -38.59 -5.52 21.02
CA GLY A 24 -39.47 -6.63 20.65
C GLY A 24 -38.75 -7.98 20.69
N SER A 25 -39.18 -8.84 21.61
CA SER A 25 -38.57 -10.11 22.05
C SER A 25 -39.07 -11.35 21.29
N ASP A 26 -38.42 -12.49 21.62
CA ASP A 26 -38.83 -13.92 21.44
C ASP A 26 -38.57 -14.53 20.05
N ASP A 27 -38.15 -15.79 19.85
CA ASP A 27 -37.73 -16.96 20.66
C ASP A 27 -37.25 -18.04 19.64
N ALA A 28 -36.59 -19.08 20.12
CA ALA A 28 -36.34 -20.39 19.47
C ALA A 28 -35.03 -20.58 18.65
N SER A 29 -34.15 -21.38 19.27
CA SER A 29 -33.53 -22.59 18.74
C SER A 29 -32.80 -22.51 17.40
N GLU A 30 -31.48 -22.69 17.42
CA GLU A 30 -30.86 -23.94 17.00
C GLU A 30 -29.37 -23.96 17.37
N GLU A 31 -28.93 -25.08 17.94
CA GLU A 31 -27.51 -25.43 18.05
C GLU A 31 -26.87 -25.35 16.66
N ALA A 32 -26.02 -24.36 16.45
CA ALA A 32 -24.99 -24.43 15.43
C ALA A 32 -23.66 -24.30 16.14
N THR A 33 -22.99 -25.43 16.26
CA THR A 33 -21.57 -25.56 16.58
C THR A 33 -20.76 -24.78 15.54
N ALA A 34 -20.63 -23.47 15.74
CA ALA A 34 -19.60 -22.70 15.07
C ALA A 34 -18.28 -23.02 15.79
N THR A 35 -17.61 -24.05 15.28
CA THR A 35 -16.17 -24.23 15.44
C THR A 35 -15.51 -22.88 15.23
N THR A 36 -15.11 -22.22 16.31
CA THR A 36 -14.13 -21.15 16.25
C THR A 36 -12.84 -21.79 15.82
N THR A 37 -12.63 -21.87 14.50
CA THR A 37 -11.31 -21.97 13.93
C THR A 37 -10.53 -20.78 14.51
N PRO A 38 -9.44 -21.00 15.25
CA PRO A 38 -8.53 -19.92 15.56
C PRO A 38 -8.16 -19.30 14.21
N SER A 39 -8.39 -18.00 14.04
CA SER A 39 -7.66 -17.23 13.04
C SER A 39 -6.20 -17.53 13.28
N GLU A 40 -5.64 -18.31 12.37
CA GLU A 40 -4.23 -18.62 12.34
C GLU A 40 -3.54 -17.26 12.20
N ALA A 41 -3.01 -16.77 13.32
CA ALA A 41 -2.13 -15.64 13.32
C ALA A 41 -1.00 -16.01 12.36
N VAL A 42 -0.99 -15.37 11.20
CA VAL A 42 0.15 -15.42 10.30
C VAL A 42 1.38 -15.13 11.16
N PRO A 43 2.35 -16.05 11.24
CA PRO A 43 3.57 -15.73 11.97
C PRO A 43 4.16 -14.51 11.26
N THR A 44 4.29 -13.41 11.99
CA THR A 44 5.21 -12.32 11.66
C THR A 44 6.61 -12.93 11.77
N GLY A 45 6.98 -13.73 10.76
CA GLY A 45 8.30 -14.32 10.66
C GLY A 45 9.26 -13.17 10.45
N ASP A 46 10.25 -13.05 11.34
CA ASP A 46 11.52 -12.39 11.03
C ASP A 46 11.84 -12.72 9.57
N ALA A 47 11.78 -11.70 8.71
CA ALA A 47 12.03 -11.87 7.29
C ALA A 47 13.43 -12.46 7.16
N ASP A 48 13.51 -13.75 6.79
CA ASP A 48 14.75 -14.42 6.42
C ASP A 48 15.35 -13.64 5.22
N SER A 49 16.07 -12.58 5.55
CA SER A 49 16.74 -11.68 4.59
C SER A 49 18.03 -12.32 4.07
N SER A 50 18.32 -13.54 4.53
CA SER A 50 19.46 -14.38 4.18
C SER A 50 19.43 -14.71 2.68
N GLY A 51 20.05 -13.84 1.88
CA GLY A 51 20.19 -14.01 0.42
C GLY A 51 19.43 -12.98 -0.43
N LEU A 52 18.71 -12.04 0.20
CA LEU A 52 18.12 -10.91 -0.50
C LEU A 52 19.15 -9.77 -0.65
N PRO A 53 19.01 -8.91 -1.68
CA PRO A 53 19.80 -7.68 -1.79
C PRO A 53 19.59 -6.74 -0.60
N ASP A 54 20.53 -5.81 -0.40
CA ASP A 54 20.39 -4.76 0.61
C ASP A 54 19.11 -3.93 0.37
N GLY A 55 18.43 -3.56 1.44
CA GLY A 55 17.16 -2.82 1.38
C GLY A 55 15.96 -3.67 0.96
N VAL A 56 16.12 -4.97 0.74
CA VAL A 56 15.02 -5.88 0.39
C VAL A 56 14.68 -6.78 1.58
N ALA A 57 13.39 -6.88 1.90
CA ALA A 57 12.86 -7.75 2.94
C ALA A 57 11.64 -8.52 2.43
N ALA A 58 11.50 -9.77 2.85
CA ALA A 58 10.25 -10.51 2.66
C ALA A 58 9.14 -9.89 3.53
N GLY A 59 7.92 -9.86 3.03
CA GLY A 59 6.77 -9.33 3.75
C GLY A 59 6.37 -7.91 3.35
N LEU A 60 5.30 -7.44 4.00
CA LEU A 60 4.87 -6.04 3.98
C LEU A 60 5.69 -5.21 4.98
N PRO A 61 5.81 -3.89 4.79
CA PRO A 61 6.34 -3.01 5.82
C PRO A 61 5.51 -3.11 7.10
N GLU A 62 6.15 -2.86 8.25
CA GLU A 62 5.45 -2.89 9.54
C GLU A 62 4.25 -1.92 9.55
N GLY A 63 3.11 -2.39 10.06
CA GLY A 63 1.89 -1.59 10.17
C GLY A 63 1.19 -1.27 8.84
N VAL A 64 1.68 -1.79 7.71
CA VAL A 64 1.07 -1.61 6.39
C VAL A 64 0.17 -2.80 6.05
N GLU A 65 -1.07 -2.52 5.64
CA GLU A 65 -2.00 -3.50 5.08
C GLU A 65 -2.15 -3.29 3.58
N ALA A 66 -2.15 -4.37 2.81
CA ALA A 66 -2.37 -4.35 1.37
C ALA A 66 -3.82 -4.77 1.03
N PRO A 67 -4.46 -4.16 0.01
CA PRO A 67 -5.67 -4.69 -0.61
C PRO A 67 -5.45 -6.13 -1.10
N GLN A 68 -6.49 -6.96 -1.05
CA GLN A 68 -6.39 -8.38 -1.45
C GLN A 68 -5.93 -8.58 -2.90
N ASP A 69 -6.34 -7.69 -3.80
CA ASP A 69 -6.03 -7.76 -5.23
C ASP A 69 -4.93 -6.78 -5.64
N ALA A 70 -4.12 -6.28 -4.70
CA ALA A 70 -3.04 -5.35 -5.04
C ALA A 70 -1.95 -6.04 -5.88
N ALA A 71 -1.60 -5.44 -7.02
CA ALA A 71 -0.50 -5.91 -7.86
C ALA A 71 0.87 -5.40 -7.35
N ALA A 72 0.89 -4.19 -6.81
CA ALA A 72 2.05 -3.56 -6.18
C ALA A 72 1.59 -2.37 -5.32
N GLY A 73 2.48 -1.89 -4.45
CA GLY A 73 2.25 -0.68 -3.67
C GLY A 73 3.52 0.10 -3.44
N ALA A 74 3.37 1.36 -3.08
CA ALA A 74 4.47 2.22 -2.68
C ALA A 74 4.05 3.15 -1.55
N GLY A 75 5.04 3.57 -0.76
CA GLY A 75 4.84 4.54 0.30
C GLY A 75 6.18 5.01 0.86
N TRP A 76 6.13 6.03 1.69
CA TRP A 76 7.31 6.52 2.40
C TRP A 76 7.57 5.73 3.66
N THR A 77 8.84 5.59 4.03
CA THR A 77 9.25 5.18 5.38
C THR A 77 8.69 6.18 6.41
N GLU A 78 8.56 5.76 7.68
CA GLU A 78 7.98 6.61 8.73
C GLU A 78 8.74 7.93 8.93
N ASP A 79 10.05 7.92 8.73
CA ASP A 79 10.91 9.09 8.81
C ASP A 79 10.94 9.94 7.52
N GLY A 80 10.29 9.46 6.45
CA GLY A 80 10.19 10.14 5.15
C GLY A 80 11.48 10.14 4.34
N THR A 81 12.52 9.41 4.74
CA THR A 81 13.83 9.43 4.08
C THR A 81 13.97 8.43 2.95
N GLY A 82 13.16 7.36 2.96
CA GLY A 82 13.18 6.31 1.94
C GLY A 82 11.79 6.06 1.35
N LEU A 83 11.78 5.61 0.10
CA LEU A 83 10.58 5.10 -0.55
C LEU A 83 10.60 3.57 -0.47
N TRP A 84 9.60 2.98 0.17
CA TRP A 84 9.40 1.54 0.08
C TRP A 84 8.44 1.20 -1.06
N VAL A 85 8.68 0.05 -1.66
CA VAL A 85 7.89 -0.53 -2.75
C VAL A 85 7.60 -1.97 -2.41
N VAL A 86 6.32 -2.34 -2.42
CA VAL A 86 5.85 -3.71 -2.26
C VAL A 86 5.52 -4.27 -3.63
N THR A 87 6.06 -5.45 -3.92
CA THR A 87 5.59 -6.28 -5.03
C THR A 87 5.13 -7.63 -4.52
N PHE A 88 4.28 -8.31 -5.29
CA PHE A 88 3.85 -9.68 -5.00
C PHE A 88 4.48 -10.61 -6.03
N GLY A 89 5.32 -11.53 -5.55
CA GLY A 89 6.13 -12.39 -6.42
C GLY A 89 6.40 -13.74 -5.78
N SER A 90 7.12 -14.59 -6.51
CA SER A 90 7.50 -15.91 -6.03
C SER A 90 8.39 -15.82 -4.79
N SER A 91 8.07 -16.57 -3.73
CA SER A 91 8.86 -16.58 -2.49
C SER A 91 10.31 -17.04 -2.66
N THR A 92 10.60 -17.81 -3.72
CA THR A 92 11.96 -18.32 -4.02
C THR A 92 12.75 -17.45 -4.99
N ASN A 93 12.08 -16.55 -5.71
CA ASN A 93 12.71 -15.60 -6.62
C ASN A 93 11.84 -14.34 -6.69
N PRO A 94 11.87 -13.51 -5.63
CA PRO A 94 10.95 -12.40 -5.51
C PRO A 94 11.26 -11.31 -6.54
N THR A 95 10.25 -10.53 -6.88
CA THR A 95 10.40 -9.31 -7.66
C THR A 95 10.88 -8.19 -6.74
N VAL A 96 11.87 -7.43 -7.18
CA VAL A 96 12.42 -6.28 -6.44
C VAL A 96 12.34 -5.03 -7.30
N ALA A 97 12.26 -3.88 -6.64
CA ALA A 97 12.28 -2.58 -7.30
C ALA A 97 13.71 -2.06 -7.44
N THR A 98 14.00 -1.32 -8.50
CA THR A 98 15.25 -0.57 -8.66
C THR A 98 14.93 0.80 -9.22
N LEU A 99 15.58 1.83 -8.69
CA LEU A 99 15.40 3.20 -9.15
C LEU A 99 15.97 3.35 -10.57
N GLU A 100 15.13 3.73 -11.54
CA GLU A 100 15.58 4.10 -12.89
C GLU A 100 15.81 5.60 -13.02
N SER A 101 14.86 6.40 -12.52
CA SER A 101 14.94 7.86 -12.48
C SER A 101 14.09 8.43 -11.36
N ALA A 102 14.51 9.58 -10.84
CA ALA A 102 13.76 10.36 -9.87
C ALA A 102 13.90 11.85 -10.19
N ASP A 103 12.77 12.54 -10.19
CA ASP A 103 12.63 13.98 -10.27
C ASP A 103 11.60 14.44 -9.23
N ALA A 104 11.48 15.74 -8.98
CA ALA A 104 10.74 16.31 -7.86
C ALA A 104 9.25 15.89 -7.70
N GLY A 105 8.63 15.33 -8.74
CA GLY A 105 7.24 14.84 -8.67
C GLY A 105 7.03 13.44 -9.23
N THR A 106 8.09 12.76 -9.69
CA THR A 106 7.96 11.46 -10.34
C THR A 106 9.17 10.58 -10.01
N VAL A 107 8.90 9.36 -9.58
CA VAL A 107 9.88 8.31 -9.35
C VAL A 107 9.53 7.15 -10.28
N THR A 108 10.46 6.74 -11.12
CA THR A 108 10.28 5.62 -12.06
C THR A 108 11.15 4.45 -11.65
N LEU A 109 10.52 3.28 -11.55
CA LEU A 109 11.11 2.07 -11.03
C LEU A 109 11.07 0.95 -12.06
N ALA A 110 12.19 0.24 -12.18
CA ALA A 110 12.25 -1.07 -12.81
C ALA A 110 11.84 -2.13 -11.80
N LEU A 111 11.06 -3.11 -12.25
CA LEU A 111 10.70 -4.28 -11.46
C LEU A 111 11.27 -5.53 -12.12
N ALA A 112 12.05 -6.31 -11.38
CA ALA A 112 12.67 -7.53 -11.91
C ALA A 112 12.84 -8.58 -10.81
N PRO A 113 12.85 -9.89 -11.16
CA PRO A 113 13.22 -10.92 -10.21
C PRO A 113 14.68 -10.77 -9.76
N VAL A 114 14.98 -11.12 -8.51
CA VAL A 114 16.36 -11.09 -7.96
C VAL A 114 17.32 -11.92 -8.81
N VAL A 115 16.89 -13.10 -9.25
CA VAL A 115 17.65 -13.96 -10.17
C VAL A 115 16.95 -13.96 -11.53
N PRO A 116 17.52 -13.29 -12.55
CA PRO A 116 16.99 -13.36 -13.91
C PRO A 116 16.87 -14.81 -14.38
N ASP A 117 15.72 -15.17 -14.94
CA ASP A 117 15.38 -16.54 -15.39
C ASP A 117 15.53 -17.63 -14.31
N GLY A 118 15.63 -17.25 -13.04
CA GLY A 118 15.72 -18.16 -11.91
C GLY A 118 14.40 -18.91 -11.65
N PRO A 119 14.44 -20.10 -11.05
CA PRO A 119 13.24 -20.88 -10.76
C PRO A 119 12.33 -20.11 -9.79
N GLY A 120 11.04 -20.05 -10.08
CA GLY A 120 10.00 -19.53 -9.19
C GLY A 120 9.05 -20.64 -8.73
N THR A 121 8.72 -20.63 -7.45
CA THR A 121 7.59 -21.34 -6.86
C THR A 121 6.27 -20.61 -7.14
N MET A 122 5.15 -21.31 -7.00
CA MET A 122 3.80 -20.73 -7.15
C MET A 122 3.31 -19.98 -5.90
N ASP A 123 4.12 -19.93 -4.86
CA ASP A 123 3.79 -19.26 -3.60
C ASP A 123 4.08 -17.77 -3.75
N TYR A 124 3.03 -16.99 -3.99
CA TYR A 124 3.12 -15.53 -4.09
C TYR A 124 3.09 -14.89 -2.71
N VAL A 125 4.13 -14.13 -2.40
CA VAL A 125 4.28 -13.42 -1.13
C VAL A 125 4.67 -11.96 -1.40
N PRO A 126 4.30 -11.03 -0.51
CA PRO A 126 4.80 -9.67 -0.58
C PRO A 126 6.31 -9.63 -0.37
N THR A 127 6.99 -8.77 -1.11
CA THR A 127 8.40 -8.41 -0.92
C THR A 127 8.51 -6.91 -0.94
N THR A 128 9.15 -6.35 0.08
CA THR A 128 9.40 -4.92 0.23
C THR A 128 10.81 -4.60 -0.22
N THR A 129 10.97 -3.58 -1.06
CA THR A 129 12.25 -2.94 -1.37
C THR A 129 12.23 -1.51 -0.87
N VAL A 130 13.21 -1.11 -0.07
CA VAL A 130 13.42 0.28 0.37
C VAL A 130 14.49 0.92 -0.51
N LEU A 131 14.17 2.07 -1.08
CA LEU A 131 15.01 2.83 -2.00
C LEU A 131 15.40 4.16 -1.37
N ASP A 132 16.69 4.48 -1.43
CA ASP A 132 17.16 5.84 -1.21
C ASP A 132 16.82 6.70 -2.42
N LEU A 133 16.24 7.87 -2.19
CA LEU A 133 15.89 8.83 -3.22
C LEU A 133 16.78 10.06 -3.15
N PRO A 134 17.02 10.75 -4.28
CA PRO A 134 17.81 11.97 -4.27
C PRO A 134 17.01 13.11 -3.62
N GLU A 135 17.73 14.12 -3.10
CA GLU A 135 17.16 15.19 -2.25
C GLU A 135 16.08 16.04 -2.96
N GLU A 136 16.01 15.99 -4.28
CA GLU A 136 14.98 16.72 -5.03
C GLU A 136 13.58 16.13 -4.87
N VAL A 137 13.44 14.87 -4.44
CA VAL A 137 12.13 14.25 -4.18
C VAL A 137 11.67 14.57 -2.77
N ASP A 138 10.64 15.42 -2.66
CA ASP A 138 10.08 15.86 -1.38
C ASP A 138 8.97 14.90 -0.90
N SER A 139 9.23 14.17 0.19
CA SER A 139 8.25 13.28 0.82
C SER A 139 7.05 14.02 1.42
N GLY A 140 7.12 15.35 1.57
CA GLY A 140 6.00 16.20 1.97
C GLY A 140 5.07 16.63 0.82
N ALA A 141 5.45 16.34 -0.43
CA ALA A 141 4.67 16.64 -1.62
C ALA A 141 4.10 15.35 -2.26
N PRO A 142 3.02 15.45 -3.06
CA PRO A 142 2.56 14.32 -3.86
C PRO A 142 3.62 13.91 -4.89
N VAL A 143 3.97 12.63 -4.90
CA VAL A 143 4.91 12.02 -5.84
C VAL A 143 4.22 10.89 -6.59
N GLU A 144 4.29 10.92 -7.92
CA GLU A 144 3.88 9.79 -8.75
C GLU A 144 4.99 8.73 -8.76
N VAL A 145 4.65 7.52 -8.34
CA VAL A 145 5.56 6.36 -8.38
C VAL A 145 5.12 5.45 -9.52
N VAL A 146 5.95 5.33 -10.55
CA VAL A 146 5.75 4.46 -11.71
C VAL A 146 6.40 3.10 -11.44
N LEU A 147 5.59 2.05 -11.42
CA LEU A 147 5.93 0.68 -11.01
C LEU A 147 6.05 -0.23 -12.25
N GLY A 148 6.88 0.17 -13.20
CA GLY A 148 7.04 -0.53 -14.48
C GLY A 148 5.70 -0.76 -15.20
N ASP A 149 5.51 -1.98 -15.72
CA ASP A 149 4.29 -2.37 -16.44
C ASP A 149 3.07 -2.60 -15.53
N LEU A 150 3.24 -2.57 -14.20
CA LEU A 150 2.13 -2.74 -13.26
C LEU A 150 1.26 -1.47 -13.19
N GLY A 151 1.82 -0.29 -13.50
CA GLY A 151 1.10 0.99 -13.50
C GLY A 151 1.78 2.05 -12.64
N SER A 152 1.05 3.06 -12.22
CA SER A 152 1.54 4.10 -11.31
C SER A 152 0.59 4.38 -10.16
N VAL A 153 1.14 4.90 -9.06
CA VAL A 153 0.38 5.32 -7.88
C VAL A 153 0.82 6.71 -7.44
N MET A 154 -0.10 7.46 -6.84
CA MET A 154 0.20 8.76 -6.24
C MET A 154 0.41 8.58 -4.73
N VAL A 155 1.63 8.84 -4.25
CA VAL A 155 1.97 8.80 -2.82
C VAL A 155 1.98 10.21 -2.27
N THR A 156 1.15 10.50 -1.26
CA THR A 156 0.92 11.88 -0.78
C THR A 156 1.69 12.23 0.50
N GLY A 157 2.46 11.30 1.05
CA GLY A 157 3.32 11.52 2.21
C GLY A 157 3.46 10.30 3.12
N PRO A 158 4.22 10.41 4.24
CA PRO A 158 4.41 9.34 5.21
C PRO A 158 3.10 8.81 5.79
N GLY A 159 3.02 7.49 5.96
CA GLY A 159 1.84 6.80 6.50
C GLY A 159 0.63 6.72 5.56
N ALA A 160 0.75 7.18 4.31
CA ALA A 160 -0.29 7.11 3.29
C ALA A 160 0.16 6.24 2.10
N PRO A 161 0.18 4.90 2.25
CA PRO A 161 0.53 4.00 1.16
C PRO A 161 -0.50 4.09 0.02
N ALA A 162 -0.03 3.87 -1.19
CA ALA A 162 -0.87 3.78 -2.38
C ALA A 162 -0.63 2.45 -3.11
N TRP A 163 -1.69 1.92 -3.71
CA TRP A 163 -1.72 0.57 -4.28
C TRP A 163 -2.20 0.58 -5.72
N VAL A 164 -1.52 -0.20 -6.57
CA VAL A 164 -2.03 -0.60 -7.87
C VAL A 164 -2.99 -1.74 -7.63
N VAL A 165 -4.27 -1.53 -7.96
CA VAL A 165 -5.29 -2.59 -7.96
C VAL A 165 -5.76 -2.76 -9.40
N PRO A 166 -5.56 -3.92 -10.03
CA PRO A 166 -6.07 -4.17 -11.38
C PRO A 166 -7.60 -4.06 -11.37
N ASP A 167 -8.17 -3.40 -12.38
CA ASP A 167 -9.61 -3.47 -12.59
C ASP A 167 -9.99 -4.94 -12.82
N GLY A 168 -10.92 -5.45 -12.00
CA GLY A 168 -11.31 -6.86 -11.97
C GLY A 168 -11.54 -7.43 -13.37
N SER A 169 -10.81 -8.49 -13.70
CA SER A 169 -10.89 -9.20 -14.99
C SER A 169 -12.18 -10.01 -15.13
#